data_AF-A0A4P8XFR5-F1
#
_entry.id   AF-A0A4P8XFR5-F1
#
_cell.length_a   1.000
_cell.length_b   1.000
_cell.length_c   1.000
_cell.angle_alpha   90.00
_cell.angle_beta   90.00
_cell.angle_gamma   90.00
#
_symmetry.space_group_name_H-M   'P 1'
#
loop_
_entity.id
_entity.type
_entity.pdbx_description
1 polymer ?
#
loop_
_entity_poly.entity_id
_entity_poly.type
_entity_poly.pdbx_seq_one_letter_code
_entity_poly.pdbx_strand_id
1 'polypeptide(L)' 'MSPHQYLLHMRIQHACELLRQSDWTQEEIAAYCGFSSVHHFSKMFKSRMGLSPGKYRRQGSSPHL' A
#
# COMPACT_ATOMS: atom_id res chain seq x y z
N MET A 1 -2.88 20.51 -4.56
CA MET A 1 -2.32 19.14 -4.78
C MET A 1 -1.61 19.15 -6.11
N SER A 2 -0.32 18.78 -6.16
CA SER A 2 0.41 18.67 -7.43
C SER A 2 0.08 17.36 -8.17
N PRO A 3 0.30 17.27 -9.50
CA PRO A 3 0.08 16.04 -10.25
C PRO A 3 0.82 14.83 -9.65
N HIS A 4 2.05 15.05 -9.18
CA HIS A 4 2.83 14.01 -8.48
C HIS A 4 2.17 13.55 -7.18
N GLN A 5 1.62 14.46 -6.38
CA GLN A 5 0.92 14.12 -5.15
C GLN A 5 -0.38 13.33 -5.43
N TYR A 6 -1.09 13.68 -6.50
CA TYR A 6 -2.29 12.96 -6.93
C TYR A 6 -1.95 11.53 -7.38
N LEU A 7 -0.92 11.38 -8.23
CA LEU A 7 -0.45 10.05 -8.64
C LEU A 7 -0.04 9.20 -7.44
N LEU A 8 0.72 9.77 -6.50
CA LEU A 8 1.10 9.05 -5.28
C LEU A 8 -0.13 8.64 -4.47
N HIS A 9 -1.14 9.51 -4.36
CA HIS A 9 -2.38 9.18 -3.67
C HIS A 9 -3.09 7.99 -4.33
N MET A 10 -3.24 7.99 -5.66
CA MET A 10 -3.83 6.87 -6.42
C MET A 10 -3.07 5.56 -6.22
N ARG A 11 -1.72 5.60 -6.27
CA ARG A 11 -0.88 4.42 -6.02
C ARG A 11 -1.08 3.84 -4.63
N ILE A 12 -1.19 4.70 -3.60
CA ILE A 12 -1.44 4.26 -2.24
C ILE A 12 -2.85 3.68 -2.07
N GLN A 13 -3.87 4.29 -2.70
CA GLN A 13 -5.24 3.74 -2.67
C GLN A 13 -5.28 2.33 -3.25
N HIS A 14 -4.65 2.12 -4.41
CA HIS A 14 -4.62 0.80 -5.03
C HIS A 14 -3.82 -0.23 -4.21
N ALA A 15 -2.71 0.20 -3.59
CA ALA A 15 -1.97 -0.66 -2.67
C ALA A 15 -2.82 -1.10 -1.47
N CYS A 16 -3.72 -0.24 -0.94
CA CYS A 16 -4.64 -0.62 0.14
C CYS A 16 -5.65 -1.70 -0.29
N GLU A 17 -6.13 -1.66 -1.53
CA GLU A 17 -7.02 -2.69 -2.09
C GLU A 17 -6.29 -4.03 -2.17
N LEU A 18 -5.12 -4.04 -2.82
CA LEU A 18 -4.29 -5.24 -2.98
C LEU A 18 -3.86 -5.83 -1.63
N LEU A 19 -3.50 -4.99 -0.65
CA LEU A 19 -3.14 -5.45 0.69
C LEU A 19 -4.27 -6.18 1.41
N ARG A 20 -5.54 -5.88 1.09
CA ARG A 20 -6.74 -6.48 1.70
C ARG A 20 -7.31 -7.65 0.91
N GLN A 21 -7.17 -7.62 -0.40
CA GLN A 21 -7.89 -8.54 -1.30
C GLN A 21 -6.99 -9.58 -1.96
N SER A 22 -5.68 -9.53 -1.72
CA SER A 22 -4.72 -10.45 -2.33
C SER A 22 -3.66 -10.93 -1.35
N ASP A 23 -3.07 -12.08 -1.65
CA ASP A 23 -1.94 -12.65 -0.93
C ASP A 23 -0.58 -12.17 -1.45
N TRP A 24 -0.56 -11.21 -2.37
CA TRP A 24 0.68 -10.69 -2.96
C TRP A 24 1.63 -10.19 -1.87
N THR A 25 2.93 -10.37 -2.09
CA THR A 25 3.98 -9.82 -1.26
C THR A 25 4.00 -8.29 -1.33
N GLN A 26 4.65 -7.64 -0.37
CA GLN A 26 4.77 -6.18 -0.40
C GLN A 26 5.61 -5.71 -1.60
N GLU A 27 6.54 -6.55 -2.05
CA GLU A 27 7.37 -6.38 -3.23
C GLU A 27 6.54 -6.38 -4.51
N GLU A 28 5.65 -7.37 -4.70
CA GLU A 28 4.74 -7.45 -5.84
C GLU A 28 3.79 -6.25 -5.89
N ILE A 29 3.20 -5.88 -4.74
CA ILE A 29 2.31 -4.72 -4.65
C ILE A 29 3.06 -3.43 -4.97
N ALA A 30 4.29 -3.26 -4.45
CA ALA A 30 5.11 -2.10 -4.73
C ALA A 30 5.41 -1.97 -6.23
N ALA A 31 5.83 -3.07 -6.87
CA ALA A 31 6.12 -3.10 -8.30
C ALA A 31 4.86 -2.78 -9.13
N TYR A 32 3.73 -3.42 -8.81
CA TYR A 32 2.46 -3.21 -9.52
C TYR A 32 1.95 -1.77 -9.37
N CYS A 33 2.05 -1.17 -8.19
CA CYS A 33 1.68 0.22 -7.95
C CYS A 33 2.72 1.23 -8.48
N GLY A 34 3.75 0.78 -9.20
CA GLY A 34 4.73 1.64 -9.88
C GLY A 34 5.77 2.28 -8.94
N PHE A 35 6.04 1.67 -7.78
CA PHE A 35 7.15 2.08 -6.92
C PHE A 35 8.45 1.43 -7.38
N SER A 36 9.54 2.19 -7.29
CA SER A 36 10.89 1.72 -7.65
C SER A 36 11.46 0.69 -6.67
N SER A 37 10.93 0.61 -5.44
CA SER A 37 11.33 -0.40 -4.45
C SER A 37 10.28 -0.56 -3.34
N VAL A 38 10.29 -1.72 -2.69
CA VAL A 38 9.46 -2.01 -1.51
C VAL A 38 9.77 -1.07 -0.33
N HIS A 39 11.01 -0.61 -0.21
CA HIS A 39 11.42 0.35 0.82
C HIS A 39 10.79 1.72 0.61
N HIS A 40 10.82 2.23 -0.64
CA HIS A 40 10.19 3.50 -0.99
C HIS A 40 8.67 3.43 -0.81
N PHE A 41 8.05 2.34 -1.30
CA PHE A 41 6.65 2.04 -1.08
C PHE A 41 6.29 2.07 0.42
N SER A 42 6.98 1.30 1.25
CA SER A 42 6.69 1.20 2.68
C SER A 42 6.79 2.54 3.40
N LYS A 43 7.78 3.37 3.05
CA LYS A 43 7.95 4.73 3.60
C LYS A 43 6.77 5.63 3.22
N MET A 44 6.41 5.67 1.93
CA MET A 44 5.31 6.52 1.44
C MET A 44 3.96 6.06 1.96
N PHE A 45 3.72 4.74 1.98
CA PHE A 45 2.50 4.15 2.51
C PHE A 45 2.32 4.51 3.98
N LYS A 46 3.36 4.31 4.82
CA LYS A 46 3.29 4.69 6.24
C LYS A 46 3.05 6.18 6.43
N SER A 47 3.68 7.03 5.63
CA SER A 47 3.46 8.48 5.68
C SER A 47 2.04 8.89 5.35
N ARG A 48 1.31 8.13 4.53
CA ARG A 48 -0.06 8.44 4.08
C ARG A 48 -1.14 7.76 4.90
N MET A 49 -0.88 6.54 5.37
CA MET A 49 -1.86 5.70 6.08
C MET A 49 -1.61 5.61 7.59
N GLY A 50 -0.49 6.14 8.09
CA GLY A 50 -0.09 6.05 9.50
C GLY A 50 0.46 4.68 9.94
N LEU A 51 0.26 3.64 9.12
CA LEU A 51 0.66 2.26 9.40
C LEU A 51 1.55 1.72 8.29
N SER A 52 2.46 0.78 8.61
CA SER A 52 3.21 0.07 7.56
C SER A 52 2.28 -0.86 6.76
N PRO A 53 2.60 -1.18 5.49
CA PRO A 53 1.77 -2.06 4.66
C PRO A 53 1.44 -3.39 5.33
N GLY A 54 2.44 -4.05 5.95
CA GLY A 54 2.22 -5.30 6.68
C GLY A 54 1.33 -5.16 7.92
N LYS A 55 1.41 -4.03 8.65
CA LYS A 55 0.48 -3.76 9.78
C LYS A 55 -0.94 -3.50 9.26
N TYR A 56 -1.06 -2.77 8.16
CA TYR A 56 -2.33 -2.46 7.51
C TYR A 56 -3.05 -3.74 7.04
N ARG A 57 -2.34 -4.66 6.37
CA ARG A 57 -2.89 -5.97 5.97
C ARG A 57 -3.46 -6.74 7.16
N ARG A 58 -2.72 -6.81 8.27
CA ARG A 58 -3.14 -7.55 9.47
C ARG A 58 -4.35 -6.93 10.19
N GLN A 59 -4.66 -5.67 9.97
CA GLN A 59 -5.87 -5.05 10.51
C GLN A 59 -7.13 -5.40 9.68
N GLY A 60 -6.96 -5.76 8.41
CA GLY A 60 -8.05 -6.22 7.54
C GLY A 60 -8.47 -7.67 7.80
N SER A 61 -7.72 -8.42 8.61
CA SER A 61 -8.04 -9.79 9.02
C SER A 61 -8.61 -9.82 10.44
N SER A 62 -9.81 -9.27 10.61
CA SER A 62 -10.73 -9.82 11.60
C SER A 62 -11.22 -11.18 11.07
N PRO A 63 -11.02 -12.30 11.78
CA PRO A 63 -11.74 -13.53 11.48
C PRO A 63 -13.18 -13.34 11.97
N HIS A 64 -14.06 -12.77 11.14
CA HIS A 64 -15.52 -12.85 11.31
C HIS A 64 -16.24 -12.36 10.04
N LEU A 65 -16.50 -13.27 9.10
CA LEU A 65 -17.79 -13.96 8.91
C LEU A 65 -17.65 -14.97 7.76
#